data_AF-A0A379T0Y8-F1
#
_entry.id   AF-A0A379T0Y8-F1
#
_cell.length_a   1.000
_cell.length_b   1.000
_cell.length_c   1.000
_cell.angle_alpha   90.00
_cell.angle_beta   90.00
_cell.angle_gamma   90.00
#
_symmetry.space_group_name_H-M   'P 1'
#
loop_
_entity.id
_entity.type
_entity.pdbx_description
1 polymer ?
#
loop_
_entity_poly.entity_id
_entity_poly.type
_entity_poly.pdbx_seq_one_letter_code
_entity_poly.pdbx_strand_id
1 'polypeptide(L)'
;MEFTPETDTLWLTGDLVARGPGSLDVLRYVKSLGDSVRLVLGNHDLHLLAVFAGISRNKPKDRLTPLLEAPDADELLNWLRRQPLLQVDEEKKLVMAHAGITPQWDLQTAKECARDVKRFCQATRTRFSSTRCMAICRITGRRS
;
A
#
# COMPACT_ATOMS: atom_id res chain seq x y z
N MET A 1 -9.03 26.83 -4.32
CA MET A 1 -9.04 25.66 -5.22
C MET A 1 -9.47 24.48 -4.37
N GLU A 2 -10.71 24.07 -4.51
CA GLU A 2 -11.25 22.90 -3.82
C GLU A 2 -11.02 21.68 -4.70
N PHE A 3 -10.46 20.61 -4.12
CA PHE A 3 -10.30 19.34 -4.82
C PHE A 3 -11.69 18.75 -5.10
N THR A 4 -11.99 18.49 -6.37
CA THR A 4 -13.29 17.94 -6.78
C THR A 4 -13.10 16.48 -7.18
N PRO A 5 -13.56 15.49 -6.40
CA PRO A 5 -13.34 14.07 -6.69
C PRO A 5 -13.87 13.64 -8.07
N GLU A 6 -14.87 14.34 -8.60
CA GLU A 6 -15.50 14.02 -9.89
C GLU A 6 -14.61 14.36 -11.10
N THR A 7 -13.69 15.32 -10.95
CA THR A 7 -12.82 15.81 -12.04
C THR A 7 -11.34 15.60 -11.75
N ASP A 8 -10.95 15.60 -10.47
CA ASP A 8 -9.57 15.51 -10.03
C ASP A 8 -9.24 14.09 -9.57
N THR A 9 -8.10 13.59 -10.03
CA THR A 9 -7.54 12.32 -9.55
C THR A 9 -6.38 12.58 -8.60
N LEU A 10 -6.50 12.14 -7.36
CA LEU A 10 -5.44 12.25 -6.36
C LEU A 10 -4.49 11.06 -6.45
N TRP A 11 -3.19 11.31 -6.57
CA TRP A 11 -2.16 10.27 -6.60
C TRP A 11 -1.42 10.23 -5.26
N LEU A 12 -1.52 9.11 -4.55
CA LEU A 12 -0.92 8.92 -3.23
C LEU A 12 0.22 7.88 -3.30
N THR A 13 1.40 8.28 -2.86
CA THR A 13 2.63 7.47 -2.90
C THR A 13 2.74 6.42 -1.78
N GLY A 14 1.64 6.10 -1.10
CA GLY A 14 1.60 5.14 0.00
C GLY A 14 2.11 5.70 1.33
N ASP A 15 2.36 4.81 2.29
CA ASP A 15 2.69 5.17 3.67
C ASP A 15 1.62 6.07 4.30
N LEU A 16 0.35 5.75 4.03
CA LEU A 16 -0.79 6.43 4.66
C LEU A 16 -0.78 6.22 6.17
N VAL A 17 -0.31 5.05 6.59
CA VAL A 17 -0.23 4.68 7.99
C VAL A 17 1.19 4.93 8.48
N ALA A 18 1.40 6.07 9.12
CA ALA A 18 2.68 6.48 9.67
C ALA A 18 2.60 6.77 11.17
N ARG A 19 3.68 7.32 11.73
CA ARG A 19 3.84 7.67 13.16
C ARG A 19 2.93 8.82 13.65
N GLY A 20 1.97 9.25 12.84
CA GLY A 20 1.01 10.30 13.16
C GLY A 20 -0.21 9.76 13.93
N PRO A 21 -0.85 10.57 14.78
CA PRO A 21 -2.06 10.15 15.50
C PRO A 21 -3.32 10.06 14.60
N GLY A 22 -3.30 10.65 13.40
CA GLY A 22 -4.46 10.74 12.51
C GLY A 22 -4.49 9.73 11.35
N SER A 23 -3.69 8.65 11.39
CA SER A 23 -3.61 7.68 10.30
C SER A 23 -4.95 6.98 9.99
N LEU A 24 -5.81 6.83 11.00
CA LEU A 24 -7.15 6.25 10.85
C LEU A 24 -8.07 7.16 10.01
N ASP A 25 -8.12 8.45 10.34
CA ASP A 25 -8.96 9.42 9.63
C ASP A 25 -8.50 9.59 8.17
N VAL A 26 -7.18 9.56 7.94
CA VAL A 26 -6.62 9.58 6.58
C VAL A 26 -7.08 8.36 5.78
N LEU A 27 -7.02 7.15 6.34
CA LEU A 27 -7.50 5.95 5.66
C LEU A 27 -8.99 6.02 5.33
N ARG A 28 -9.82 6.49 6.26
CA ARG A 28 -11.26 6.66 6.04
C ARG A 28 -11.53 7.67 4.93
N TYR A 29 -10.83 8.81 4.95
CA TYR A 29 -10.95 9.84 3.94
C TYR A 29 -10.53 9.33 2.56
N VAL A 30 -9.35 8.72 2.45
CA VAL A 30 -8.86 8.17 1.19
C VAL A 30 -9.79 7.08 0.65
N LYS A 31 -10.29 6.19 1.51
CA LYS A 31 -11.27 5.17 1.11
C LYS A 31 -12.57 5.81 0.60
N SER A 32 -13.02 6.90 1.21
CA SER A 32 -14.24 7.61 0.81
C SER A 32 -14.13 8.26 -0.58
N LEU A 33 -12.91 8.58 -1.03
CA LEU A 33 -12.65 9.13 -2.36
C LEU A 33 -12.77 8.09 -3.49
N GLY A 34 -12.81 6.79 -3.17
CA GLY A 34 -13.10 5.73 -4.14
C GLY A 34 -12.18 5.73 -5.36
N ASP A 35 -12.77 5.84 -6.55
CA ASP A 35 -12.05 5.75 -7.83
C ASP A 35 -11.25 7.03 -8.18
N SER A 36 -11.55 8.13 -7.49
CA SER A 36 -10.85 9.41 -7.65
C SER A 36 -9.47 9.42 -7.00
N VAL A 37 -9.10 8.36 -6.27
CA VAL A 37 -7.77 8.24 -5.67
C VAL A 37 -7.00 7.05 -6.23
N ARG A 38 -5.79 7.33 -6.70
CA ARG A 38 -4.81 6.32 -7.11
C ARG A 38 -3.76 6.20 -6.03
N LEU A 39 -3.93 5.19 -5.18
CA LEU A 39 -2.96 4.85 -4.16
C LEU A 39 -2.00 3.77 -4.65
N VAL A 40 -0.76 3.85 -4.15
CA VAL A 40 0.22 2.77 -4.15
C VAL A 40 0.51 2.33 -2.72
N LEU A 41 0.63 1.02 -2.46
CA LEU A 41 1.01 0.51 -1.14
C LEU A 41 2.46 0.83 -0.76
N GLY A 42 2.65 1.40 0.43
CA GLY A 42 3.94 1.68 1.03
C GLY A 42 4.47 0.56 1.92
N ASN A 43 5.69 0.74 2.42
CA ASN A 43 6.33 -0.22 3.30
C ASN A 43 5.65 -0.29 4.68
N HIS A 44 5.20 0.85 5.21
CA HIS A 44 4.48 0.88 6.48
C HIS A 44 3.09 0.26 6.35
N ASP A 45 2.41 0.47 5.23
CA ASP A 45 1.12 -0.15 4.93
C ASP A 45 1.24 -1.68 4.90
N LEU A 46 2.29 -2.20 4.23
CA LEU A 46 2.56 -3.64 4.19
C LEU A 46 2.97 -4.20 5.55
N HIS A 47 3.72 -3.44 6.34
CA HIS A 47 4.06 -3.83 7.71
C HIS A 47 2.80 -3.94 8.57
N LEU A 48 1.90 -2.96 8.48
CA LEU A 48 0.61 -2.99 9.16
C LEU A 48 -0.22 -4.20 8.76
N LEU A 49 -0.32 -4.51 7.47
CA LEU A 49 -1.01 -5.70 6.98
C LEU A 49 -0.40 -6.99 7.54
N ALA A 50 0.93 -7.05 7.67
CA ALA A 50 1.62 -8.19 8.27
C ALA A 50 1.37 -8.30 9.79
N VAL A 51 1.28 -7.18 10.51
CA VAL A 51 0.91 -7.15 11.94
C VAL A 51 -0.54 -7.59 12.13
N PHE A 52 -1.46 -7.06 11.31
CA PHE A 52 -2.87 -7.43 11.33
C PHE A 52 -3.11 -8.90 10.99
N ALA A 53 -2.35 -9.46 10.04
CA ALA A 53 -2.38 -10.87 9.72
C ALA A 53 -1.73 -11.77 10.81
N GLY A 54 -1.19 -11.19 11.89
CA GLY A 54 -0.50 -11.90 12.97
C GLY A 54 0.88 -12.46 12.59
N ILE A 55 1.46 -12.00 11.47
CA ILE A 55 2.75 -12.48 10.95
C ILE A 55 3.91 -11.72 11.59
N SER A 56 3.73 -10.43 11.85
CA SER A 56 4.75 -9.57 12.47
C SER A 56 4.30 -9.05 13.83
N ARG A 57 5.25 -8.77 14.72
CA ARG A 57 4.95 -8.16 16.02
C ARG A 57 4.75 -6.66 15.84
N ASN A 58 3.68 -6.14 16.45
CA ASN A 58 3.43 -4.71 16.51
C ASN A 58 4.60 -4.00 17.18
N LYS A 59 5.19 -3.01 16.52
CA LYS A 59 6.19 -2.14 17.14
C LYS A 59 5.47 -0.95 17.75
N PRO A 60 5.61 -0.70 19.07
CA PRO A 60 4.93 0.42 19.73
C PRO A 60 5.31 1.80 19.17
N LYS A 61 6.43 1.90 18.45
CA LYS A 61 6.86 3.12 17.76
C LYS A 61 5.97 3.53 16.58
N ASP A 62 5.21 2.59 16.00
CA ASP A 62 4.44 2.83 14.79
C ASP A 62 3.01 3.34 15.09
N ARG A 63 2.61 3.45 16.36
CA ARG A 63 1.29 3.95 16.80
C ARG A 63 0.12 3.32 16.04
N LEU A 64 0.22 2.03 15.71
CA LEU A 64 -0.80 1.29 14.97
C LEU A 64 -1.96 0.82 15.86
N THR A 65 -1.81 0.89 17.18
CA THR A 65 -2.79 0.43 18.16
C THR A 65 -4.18 1.05 17.96
N PRO A 66 -4.33 2.38 17.82
CA PRO A 66 -5.65 3.00 17.64
C PRO A 66 -6.33 2.58 16.33
N LEU A 67 -5.54 2.25 15.30
CA LEU A 67 -6.06 1.77 14.02
C LEU A 67 -6.49 0.32 14.13
N LEU A 68 -5.72 -0.53 14.81
CA LEU A 68 -6.05 -1.94 15.01
C LEU A 68 -7.22 -2.15 15.97
N GLU A 69 -7.40 -1.25 16.94
CA GLU A 69 -8.52 -1.27 17.89
C GLU A 69 -9.79 -0.60 17.34
N ALA A 70 -9.72 0.04 16.17
CA ALA A 70 -10.88 0.67 15.57
C ALA A 70 -11.93 -0.39 15.16
N PRO A 71 -13.24 -0.11 15.34
CA PRO A 71 -14.29 -1.06 14.98
C PRO A 71 -14.37 -1.34 13.46
N ASP A 72 -13.86 -0.43 12.64
CA ASP A 72 -13.78 -0.53 11.18
C ASP A 72 -12.37 -0.91 10.68
N ALA A 73 -11.45 -1.28 11.59
CA ALA A 73 -10.09 -1.68 11.25
C ALA A 73 -10.07 -2.81 10.21
N ASP A 74 -10.88 -3.85 10.43
CA ASP A 74 -11.00 -4.98 9.52
C ASP A 74 -11.39 -4.54 8.11
N GLU A 75 -12.38 -3.64 7.98
CA GLU A 75 -12.85 -3.15 6.69
C GLU A 75 -11.76 -2.31 5.98
N LEU A 76 -11.13 -1.39 6.71
CA LEU A 76 -10.08 -0.53 6.20
C LEU A 76 -8.86 -1.33 5.74
N LEU A 77 -8.43 -2.32 6.52
CA LEU A 77 -7.28 -3.16 6.21
C LEU A 77 -7.60 -4.14 5.08
N ASN A 78 -8.84 -4.65 5.02
CA ASN A 78 -9.31 -5.43 3.89
C ASN A 78 -9.38 -4.63 2.59
N TRP A 79 -9.69 -3.34 2.67
CA TRP A 79 -9.61 -2.42 1.53
C TRP A 79 -8.15 -2.14 1.15
N LEU A 80 -7.29 -1.86 2.13
CA LEU A 80 -5.88 -1.53 1.94
C LEU A 80 -5.12 -2.69 1.26
N ARG A 81 -5.33 -3.94 1.68
CA ARG A 81 -4.66 -5.10 1.05
C ARG A 81 -5.02 -5.34 -0.42
N ARG A 82 -6.09 -4.73 -0.92
CA ARG A 82 -6.51 -4.86 -2.33
C ARG A 82 -5.85 -3.82 -3.23
N GLN A 83 -5.21 -2.83 -2.64
CA GLN A 83 -4.59 -1.72 -3.35
C GLN A 83 -3.34 -2.16 -4.12
N PRO A 84 -3.02 -1.52 -5.26
CA PRO A 84 -1.88 -1.90 -6.08
C PRO A 84 -0.55 -1.39 -5.47
N LEU A 85 0.54 -2.06 -5.81
CA LEU A 85 1.91 -1.62 -5.48
C LEU A 85 2.56 -0.77 -6.58
N LEU A 86 1.93 -0.74 -7.75
CA LEU A 86 2.37 0.01 -8.90
C LEU A 86 1.14 0.57 -9.61
N GLN A 87 1.13 1.88 -9.81
CA GLN A 87 0.15 2.58 -10.63
C GLN A 87 0.81 2.95 -11.95
N VAL A 88 0.14 2.64 -13.05
CA VAL A 88 0.59 3.00 -14.39
C VAL A 88 -0.58 3.69 -15.09
N ASP A 89 -0.32 4.90 -15.58
CA ASP A 89 -1.21 5.66 -16.43
C ASP A 89 -0.54 5.73 -17.82
N GLU A 90 -1.08 4.96 -18.76
CA GLU A 90 -0.53 4.84 -20.10
C GLU A 90 -0.82 6.07 -20.96
N GLU A 91 -1.90 6.80 -20.67
CA GLU A 91 -2.27 8.04 -21.36
C GLU A 91 -1.30 9.16 -21.00
N LYS A 92 -1.00 9.32 -19.71
CA LYS A 92 -0.04 10.32 -19.21
C LYS A 92 1.41 9.85 -19.23
N LYS A 93 1.66 8.57 -19.59
CA LYS A 93 2.97 7.90 -19.48
C LYS A 93 3.60 8.06 -18.09
N LEU A 94 2.76 8.02 -17.06
CA LEU A 94 3.17 8.16 -15.67
C LEU A 94 3.19 6.81 -14.98
N VAL A 95 4.25 6.57 -14.22
CA VAL A 95 4.40 5.38 -13.41
C VAL A 95 4.70 5.81 -11.99
N MET A 96 3.88 5.35 -11.05
CA MET A 96 4.05 5.64 -9.64
C MET A 96 4.24 4.34 -8.87
N ALA A 97 5.33 4.31 -8.13
CA ALA A 97 5.65 3.28 -7.14
C ALA A 97 6.10 4.00 -5.87
N HIS A 98 5.81 3.44 -4.69
CA HIS A 98 6.13 4.05 -3.40
C HIS A 98 7.61 4.45 -3.26
N ALA A 99 8.53 3.61 -3.75
CA ALA A 99 9.96 3.88 -3.71
C ALA A 99 10.60 3.88 -5.12
N GLY A 100 9.79 4.20 -6.13
CA GLY A 100 10.21 4.25 -7.53
C GLY A 100 10.41 2.88 -8.18
N ILE A 101 10.93 2.89 -9.40
CA ILE A 101 11.36 1.69 -10.12
C ILE A 101 12.89 1.74 -10.19
N THR A 102 13.54 0.65 -9.80
CA THR A 102 14.99 0.52 -9.96
C THR A 102 15.37 0.52 -11.45
N PRO A 103 16.45 1.22 -11.86
CA PRO A 103 16.88 1.25 -13.26
C PRO A 103 17.28 -0.13 -13.82
N GLN A 104 17.46 -1.13 -12.94
CA GLN A 104 17.74 -2.50 -13.33
C GLN A 104 16.51 -3.26 -13.83
N TRP A 105 15.30 -2.73 -13.63
CA TRP A 105 14.06 -3.42 -13.97
C TRP A 105 13.38 -2.71 -15.13
N ASP A 106 12.92 -3.49 -16.11
CA ASP A 106 12.02 -2.96 -17.12
C ASP A 106 10.61 -2.75 -16.54
N LEU A 107 9.83 -1.90 -17.21
CA LEU A 107 8.47 -1.59 -16.77
C LEU A 107 7.59 -2.86 -16.73
N GLN A 108 7.88 -3.84 -17.59
CA GLN A 108 7.16 -5.09 -17.66
C GLN A 108 7.38 -5.95 -16.40
N THR A 109 8.62 -6.14 -15.97
CA THR A 109 8.99 -6.85 -14.75
C THR A 109 8.37 -6.18 -13.53
N ALA A 110 8.38 -4.85 -13.48
CA ALA A 110 7.73 -4.10 -12.41
C ALA A 110 6.21 -4.35 -12.38
N LYS A 111 5.54 -4.35 -13.54
CA LYS A 111 4.11 -4.67 -13.67
C LYS A 111 3.82 -6.11 -13.22
N GLU A 112 4.64 -7.08 -13.63
CA GLU A 112 4.48 -8.49 -13.27
C GLU A 112 4.67 -8.71 -11.76
N CYS A 113 5.75 -8.18 -11.18
CA CYS A 113 5.99 -8.28 -9.74
C CYS A 113 4.86 -7.61 -8.92
N ALA A 114 4.35 -6.45 -9.36
CA ALA A 114 3.24 -5.80 -8.69
C ALA A 114 1.95 -6.63 -8.75
N ARG A 115 1.66 -7.28 -9.89
CA ARG A 115 0.51 -8.20 -10.02
C ARG A 115 0.67 -9.43 -9.13
N ASP A 116 1.87 -10.01 -9.08
CA ASP A 116 2.15 -11.17 -8.24
C ASP A 116 1.89 -10.85 -6.77
N VAL A 117 2.48 -9.77 -6.25
CA VAL A 117 2.27 -9.38 -4.86
C VAL A 117 0.80 -9.06 -4.58
N LYS A 118 0.09 -8.38 -5.49
CA LYS A 118 -1.35 -8.14 -5.35
C LYS A 118 -2.13 -9.45 -5.25
N ARG A 119 -1.81 -10.43 -6.10
CA ARG A 119 -2.44 -11.76 -6.07
C ARG A 119 -2.15 -12.48 -4.75
N PHE A 120 -0.94 -12.36 -4.20
CA PHE A 120 -0.58 -12.93 -2.90
C PHE A 120 -1.31 -12.25 -1.73
N CYS A 121 -1.42 -10.93 -1.71
CA CYS A 121 -2.15 -10.19 -0.67
C CYS A 121 -3.66 -10.51 -0.66
N GLN A 122 -4.22 -10.86 -1.83
CA GLN A 122 -5.62 -11.24 -1.98
C GLN A 122 -5.86 -12.73 -1.69
N ALA A 123 -4.91 -13.61 -2.01
CA ALA A 123 -5.01 -15.04 -1.76
C ALA A 123 -4.94 -15.35 -0.26
N THR A 124 -6.05 -15.85 0.27
CA THR A 124 -6.30 -16.10 1.69
C THR A 124 -5.19 -16.95 2.34
N ARG A 125 -4.68 -16.47 3.48
CA ARG A 125 -3.95 -17.25 4.51
C ARG A 125 -2.63 -17.92 4.07
N THR A 126 -1.92 -17.37 3.08
CA THR A 126 -0.59 -17.89 2.73
C THR A 126 0.48 -17.08 3.47
N ARG A 127 1.35 -17.76 4.24
CA ARG A 127 2.48 -17.17 4.97
C ARG A 127 3.24 -16.18 4.07
N PHE A 128 3.28 -14.90 4.45
CA PHE A 128 4.30 -13.98 3.95
C PHE A 128 5.67 -14.54 4.36
N SER A 129 6.31 -15.31 3.49
CA SER A 129 7.67 -15.80 3.76
C SER A 129 8.68 -14.67 3.50
N SER A 130 9.75 -14.65 4.29
CA SER A 130 10.85 -13.67 4.19
C SER A 130 11.45 -13.57 2.79
N THR A 131 11.40 -14.67 2.02
CA THR A 131 11.91 -14.73 0.64
C THR A 131 11.04 -13.97 -0.37
N ARG A 132 9.78 -13.66 -0.03
CA ARG A 132 8.81 -13.00 -0.93
C ARG A 132 8.52 -11.55 -0.53
N CYS A 133 8.76 -11.19 0.73
CA CYS A 133 8.98 -9.79 1.13
C CYS A 133 10.14 -9.15 0.34
N MET A 134 11.09 -9.94 -0.16
CA MET A 134 12.12 -9.45 -1.08
C MET A 134 11.53 -8.91 -2.39
N ALA A 135 10.39 -9.38 -2.91
CA ALA A 135 9.80 -8.80 -4.13
C ALA A 135 9.29 -7.38 -3.88
N ILE A 136 8.64 -7.16 -2.72
CA ILE A 136 8.27 -5.84 -2.21
C ILE A 136 9.52 -4.99 -1.99
N CYS A 137 10.52 -5.50 -1.26
CA CYS A 137 11.78 -4.81 -0.99
C CYS A 137 12.55 -4.45 -2.27
N ARG A 138 12.53 -5.33 -3.28
CA ARG A 138 13.20 -5.17 -4.59
C ARG A 138 12.50 -4.14 -5.47
N ILE A 139 11.16 -4.07 -5.44
CA ILE A 139 10.43 -2.95 -6.06
C ILE A 139 10.79 -1.64 -5.34
N THR A 140 10.90 -1.67 -4.00
CA THR A 140 11.16 -0.46 -3.20
C THR A 140 12.64 -0.08 -3.03
N GLY A 141 13.56 -0.72 -3.76
CA GLY A 141 15.00 -0.39 -3.72
C GLY A 141 15.70 -0.58 -2.37
N ARG A 142 15.08 -1.23 -1.38
CA ARG A 142 15.77 -1.55 -0.11
C ARG A 142 16.66 -2.77 -0.32
N ARG A 143 17.98 -2.54 -0.34
CA ARG A 143 18.98 -3.60 -0.16
C ARG A 143 18.71 -4.28 1.19
N SER A 144 18.53 -5.59 1.13
CA SER A 144 18.57 -6.53 2.26
C SER A 144 19.89 -6.44 3.00
#